data_AF-A0A917B346-F1
#
_entry.id   AF-A0A917B346-F1
#
_cell.length_a   1.000
_cell.length_b   1.000
_cell.length_c   1.000
_cell.angle_alpha   90.00
_cell.angle_beta   90.00
_cell.angle_gamma   90.00
#
_symmetry.space_group_name_H-M   'P 1'
#
loop_
_entity.id
_entity.type
_entity.pdbx_description
1 polymer ?
#
loop_
_entity_poly.entity_id
_entity_poly.type
_entity_poly.pdbx_seq_one_letter_code
_entity_poly.pdbx_strand_id
1 'polypeptide(L)'
;MKLLLGKCKKSLIMMTAFLIIGTGGSISTVPIEVQAASWKHELAQENAEDLKYPKEIVEGVYKDLRKETRGPLSFSEALGKIDTMSKVDVMDSYLGHYGKKISPEEVRRIVNQIYGIDLDAVSDLGAGNANGYPDEIVKGVKEALDLHKVNEDYIMNLSKVEVMDLYVQSFRKKMSGPDIRTIINGIFGINLDGISGLEGTGVSLFSKEQWISQYERDLFVVHTGITDVDVWVYPTDYFTQHTGLTELPLELQEALKNIGFSYNEEVEAFYYSHPTGESVPDDFKGQTLGTIIAVVHTYYEELK
;
A
#
# COMPACT_ATOMS: atom_id res chain seq x y z
N MET A 1 21.67 -47.60 -51.73
CA MET A 1 21.19 -48.82 -51.03
C MET A 1 20.41 -48.37 -49.79
N LYS A 2 19.07 -48.60 -49.81
CA LYS A 2 18.09 -48.70 -48.70
C LYS A 2 18.02 -47.55 -47.64
N LEU A 3 16.92 -46.77 -47.59
CA LEU A 3 15.68 -46.97 -46.79
C LEU A 3 15.95 -46.88 -45.26
N LEU A 4 15.17 -46.25 -44.36
CA LEU A 4 13.87 -45.57 -44.33
C LEU A 4 13.64 -45.02 -42.89
N LEU A 5 12.74 -44.04 -42.78
CA LEU A 5 11.71 -43.82 -41.74
C LEU A 5 12.04 -43.37 -40.30
N GLY A 6 11.33 -42.30 -39.89
CA GLY A 6 10.97 -42.03 -38.50
C GLY A 6 10.37 -40.64 -38.24
N LYS A 7 9.10 -40.41 -38.61
CA LYS A 7 8.31 -39.18 -38.36
C LYS A 7 7.73 -39.14 -36.93
N CYS A 8 7.51 -37.94 -36.37
CA CYS A 8 6.27 -37.57 -35.65
C CYS A 8 6.17 -36.02 -35.49
N LYS A 9 5.47 -35.33 -36.41
CA LYS A 9 4.12 -34.74 -36.28
C LYS A 9 3.97 -33.64 -35.22
N LYS A 10 4.14 -32.37 -35.64
CA LYS A 10 3.44 -31.22 -35.05
C LYS A 10 2.07 -31.11 -35.74
N SER A 11 1.01 -31.13 -34.94
CA SER A 11 -0.36 -30.90 -35.40
C SER A 11 -0.55 -29.40 -35.65
N LEU A 12 -0.72 -29.05 -36.93
CA LEU A 12 -1.17 -27.75 -37.38
C LEU A 12 -2.70 -27.81 -37.43
N ILE A 13 -3.38 -27.15 -36.48
CA ILE A 13 -4.82 -26.95 -36.57
C ILE A 13 -5.06 -25.89 -37.65
N MET A 14 -5.37 -26.35 -38.86
CA MET A 14 -5.96 -25.55 -39.93
C MET A 14 -7.36 -25.11 -39.48
N MET A 15 -7.60 -23.80 -39.42
CA MET A 15 -8.97 -23.26 -39.44
C MET A 15 -9.51 -23.37 -40.86
N THR A 16 -10.51 -24.23 -41.03
CA THR A 16 -11.26 -24.41 -42.28
C THR A 16 -12.29 -23.29 -42.39
N ALA A 17 -12.13 -22.41 -43.38
CA ALA A 17 -13.18 -21.48 -43.79
C ALA A 17 -14.24 -22.26 -44.58
N PHE A 18 -15.45 -22.37 -44.03
CA PHE A 18 -16.61 -22.88 -44.77
C PHE A 18 -17.20 -21.75 -45.61
N LEU A 19 -17.06 -21.86 -46.93
CA LEU A 19 -17.80 -21.07 -47.91
C LEU A 19 -19.16 -21.75 -48.12
N ILE A 20 -20.22 -21.19 -47.51
CA ILE A 20 -21.60 -21.59 -47.80
C ILE A 20 -22.08 -20.72 -48.96
N ILE A 21 -22.22 -21.34 -50.14
CA ILE A 21 -22.99 -20.79 -51.25
C ILE A 21 -24.44 -21.16 -50.99
N GLY A 22 -25.28 -20.17 -50.68
CA GLY A 22 -26.71 -20.32 -50.44
C GLY A 22 -27.44 -19.02 -50.76
N THR A 23 -28.38 -19.13 -51.69
CA THR A 23 -29.14 -18.07 -52.36
C THR A 23 -30.10 -17.29 -51.43
N GLY A 24 -30.17 -15.97 -51.62
CA GLY A 24 -31.39 -15.15 -51.49
C GLY A 24 -31.90 -14.86 -50.07
N GLY A 25 -31.60 -13.67 -49.56
CA GLY A 25 -32.25 -13.11 -48.38
C GLY A 25 -31.41 -12.00 -47.75
N SER A 26 -31.79 -10.74 -47.97
CA SER A 26 -31.11 -9.56 -47.42
C SER A 26 -31.34 -9.48 -45.90
N ILE A 27 -30.50 -10.13 -45.12
CA ILE A 27 -30.36 -9.85 -43.69
C ILE A 27 -29.10 -9.02 -43.56
N SER A 28 -29.27 -7.73 -43.24
CA SER A 28 -28.17 -6.85 -42.85
C SER A 28 -27.62 -7.33 -41.51
N THR A 29 -26.65 -8.23 -41.54
CA THR A 29 -25.79 -8.48 -40.38
C THR A 29 -24.82 -7.31 -40.28
N VAL A 30 -25.07 -6.40 -39.36
CA VAL A 30 -24.04 -5.48 -38.87
C VAL A 30 -22.91 -6.38 -38.37
N PRO A 31 -21.68 -6.27 -38.91
CA PRO A 31 -20.56 -6.99 -38.35
C PRO A 31 -20.34 -6.40 -36.96
N ILE A 32 -20.62 -7.19 -35.92
CA ILE A 32 -20.08 -6.92 -34.59
C ILE A 32 -18.59 -7.20 -34.73
N GLU A 33 -17.84 -6.17 -35.06
CA GLU A 33 -16.40 -6.16 -35.02
C GLU A 33 -16.00 -6.19 -33.55
N VAL A 34 -15.91 -7.40 -32.97
CA VAL A 34 -15.26 -7.59 -31.67
C VAL A 34 -13.77 -7.38 -31.91
N GLN A 35 -13.33 -6.13 -31.89
CA GLN A 35 -11.92 -5.83 -31.70
C GLN A 35 -11.55 -6.36 -30.32
N ALA A 36 -10.83 -7.47 -30.28
CA ALA A 36 -10.14 -7.91 -29.09
C ALA A 36 -9.01 -6.89 -28.82
N ALA A 37 -9.38 -5.77 -28.19
CA ALA A 37 -8.41 -4.82 -27.69
C ALA A 37 -7.47 -5.57 -26.73
N SER A 38 -6.18 -5.35 -26.87
CA SER A 38 -5.22 -5.85 -25.89
C SER A 38 -5.43 -5.10 -24.58
N TRP A 39 -5.36 -5.76 -23.43
CA TRP A 39 -5.42 -5.12 -22.12
C TRP A 39 -4.45 -3.94 -21.96
N LYS A 40 -3.34 -3.93 -22.71
CA LYS A 40 -2.40 -2.78 -22.75
C LYS A 40 -3.02 -1.54 -23.37
N HIS A 41 -3.85 -1.72 -24.39
CA HIS A 41 -4.60 -0.64 -25.03
C HIS A 41 -5.69 -0.12 -24.08
N GLU A 42 -6.40 -1.02 -23.40
CA GLU A 42 -7.39 -0.66 -22.37
C GLU A 42 -6.73 0.18 -21.25
N LEU A 43 -5.66 -0.32 -20.63
CA LEU A 43 -4.89 0.43 -19.62
C LEU A 43 -4.31 1.76 -20.14
N ALA A 44 -3.95 1.83 -21.42
CA ALA A 44 -3.45 3.07 -22.02
C ALA A 44 -4.56 4.13 -22.18
N GLN A 45 -5.80 3.70 -22.42
CA GLN A 45 -6.96 4.57 -22.57
C GLN A 45 -7.57 5.02 -21.24
N GLU A 46 -7.36 4.28 -20.15
CA GLU A 46 -7.78 4.71 -18.82
C GLU A 46 -7.11 6.04 -18.43
N ASN A 47 -7.90 6.96 -17.88
CA ASN A 47 -7.35 8.17 -17.29
C ASN A 47 -6.56 7.81 -16.03
N ALA A 48 -5.41 8.43 -15.82
CA ALA A 48 -4.59 8.14 -14.65
C ALA A 48 -5.29 8.52 -13.34
N GLU A 49 -6.18 9.51 -13.38
CA GLU A 49 -6.97 9.98 -12.23
C GLU A 49 -8.10 9.03 -11.84
N ASP A 50 -8.54 8.15 -12.75
CA ASP A 50 -9.64 7.21 -12.49
C ASP A 50 -9.15 5.89 -11.87
N LEU A 51 -7.83 5.67 -11.84
CA LEU A 51 -7.23 4.45 -11.30
C LEU A 51 -6.83 4.66 -9.83
N LYS A 52 -7.23 3.72 -8.96
CA LYS A 52 -6.81 3.70 -7.55
C LYS A 52 -5.28 3.68 -7.38
N TYR A 53 -4.57 3.05 -8.32
CA TYR A 53 -3.10 2.94 -8.30
C TYR A 53 -2.48 3.34 -9.64
N PRO A 54 -1.20 3.74 -9.67
CA PRO A 54 -0.48 4.03 -10.91
C PRO A 54 -0.51 2.85 -11.89
N LYS A 55 -0.52 3.16 -13.20
CA LYS A 55 -0.61 2.16 -14.28
C LYS A 55 0.41 1.02 -14.16
N GLU A 56 1.61 1.33 -13.68
CA GLU A 56 2.67 0.34 -13.42
C GLU A 56 2.26 -0.72 -12.39
N ILE A 57 1.66 -0.29 -11.28
CA ILE A 57 1.15 -1.17 -10.22
C ILE A 57 -0.01 -2.02 -10.77
N VAL A 58 -0.98 -1.37 -11.43
CA VAL A 58 -2.14 -2.05 -12.03
C VAL A 58 -1.68 -3.12 -13.04
N GLU A 59 -0.71 -2.81 -13.90
CA GLU A 59 -0.13 -3.77 -14.85
C GLU A 59 0.51 -4.97 -14.14
N GLY A 60 1.29 -4.73 -13.07
CA GLY A 60 1.96 -5.79 -12.32
C GLY A 60 0.97 -6.75 -11.64
N VAL A 61 -0.02 -6.19 -10.92
CA VAL A 61 -1.06 -6.96 -10.23
C VAL A 61 -1.94 -7.71 -11.22
N TYR A 62 -2.35 -7.07 -12.32
CA TYR A 62 -3.13 -7.73 -13.37
C TYR A 62 -2.43 -8.98 -13.91
N LYS A 63 -1.12 -8.89 -14.19
CA LYS A 63 -0.35 -10.04 -14.69
C LYS A 63 -0.25 -11.17 -13.67
N ASP A 64 -0.23 -10.84 -12.39
CA ASP A 64 -0.21 -11.83 -11.32
C ASP A 64 -1.57 -12.53 -11.17
N LEU A 65 -2.66 -11.77 -11.07
CA LEU A 65 -4.04 -12.27 -11.06
C LEU A 65 -4.34 -13.19 -12.26
N ARG A 66 -3.82 -12.85 -13.44
CA ARG A 66 -3.96 -13.67 -14.64
C ARG A 66 -3.21 -15.00 -14.58
N LYS A 67 -2.06 -15.07 -13.87
CA LYS A 67 -1.34 -16.33 -13.66
C LYS A 67 -2.10 -17.26 -12.72
N GLU A 68 -2.75 -16.70 -11.70
CA GLU A 68 -3.50 -17.46 -10.71
C GLU A 68 -4.86 -17.94 -11.25
N THR A 69 -5.49 -17.14 -12.10
CA THR A 69 -6.79 -17.47 -12.69
C THR A 69 -6.67 -18.60 -13.70
N ARG A 70 -7.32 -19.74 -13.44
CA ARG A 70 -7.45 -20.86 -14.39
C ARG A 70 -8.53 -20.57 -15.44
N GLY A 71 -8.34 -19.53 -16.26
CA GLY A 71 -9.31 -19.12 -17.28
C GLY A 71 -9.04 -17.71 -17.84
N PRO A 72 -9.89 -17.23 -18.78
CA PRO A 72 -9.82 -15.85 -19.22
C PRO A 72 -10.23 -14.92 -18.07
N LEU A 73 -9.42 -13.90 -17.82
CA LEU A 73 -9.73 -12.77 -16.95
C LEU A 73 -9.69 -11.52 -17.83
N SER A 74 -10.82 -10.85 -18.00
CA SER A 74 -10.83 -9.57 -18.73
C SER A 74 -10.13 -8.48 -17.89
N PHE A 75 -9.64 -7.43 -18.55
CA PHE A 75 -8.97 -6.35 -17.83
C PHE A 75 -9.95 -5.56 -16.95
N SER A 76 -11.17 -5.31 -17.42
CA SER A 76 -12.23 -4.68 -16.61
C SER A 76 -12.57 -5.49 -15.34
N GLU A 77 -12.72 -6.81 -15.43
CA GLU A 77 -12.93 -7.67 -14.25
C GLU A 77 -11.73 -7.64 -13.30
N ALA A 78 -10.51 -7.57 -13.83
CA ALA A 78 -9.32 -7.46 -13.00
C ALA A 78 -9.21 -6.10 -12.31
N LEU A 79 -9.58 -5.01 -13.00
CA LEU A 79 -9.57 -3.66 -12.44
C LEU A 79 -10.52 -3.58 -11.24
N GLY A 80 -11.76 -4.06 -11.39
CA GLY A 80 -12.71 -4.12 -10.28
C GLY A 80 -12.22 -4.98 -9.10
N LYS A 81 -11.41 -6.02 -9.36
CA LYS A 81 -10.73 -6.77 -8.28
C LYS A 81 -9.66 -5.92 -7.61
N ILE A 82 -8.77 -5.29 -8.39
CA ILE A 82 -7.67 -4.44 -7.89
C ILE A 82 -8.21 -3.32 -7.00
N ASP A 83 -9.33 -2.70 -7.36
CA ASP A 83 -9.91 -1.60 -6.59
C ASP A 83 -10.38 -2.04 -5.18
N THR A 84 -10.78 -3.30 -5.06
CA THR A 84 -11.25 -3.91 -3.79
C THR A 84 -10.13 -4.58 -2.99
N MET A 85 -8.93 -4.72 -3.56
CA MET A 85 -7.79 -5.28 -2.85
C MET A 85 -7.24 -4.27 -1.83
N SER A 86 -6.81 -4.80 -0.68
CA SER A 86 -6.07 -4.03 0.30
C SER A 86 -4.71 -3.60 -0.27
N LYS A 87 -4.13 -2.51 0.26
CA LYS A 87 -2.78 -2.08 -0.12
C LYS A 87 -1.73 -3.19 0.09
N VAL A 88 -1.90 -4.01 1.13
CA VAL A 88 -1.06 -5.19 1.38
C VAL A 88 -1.18 -6.21 0.25
N ASP A 89 -2.39 -6.57 -0.14
CA ASP A 89 -2.62 -7.55 -1.22
C ASP A 89 -2.09 -7.05 -2.56
N VAL A 90 -2.26 -5.76 -2.84
CA VAL A 90 -1.74 -5.11 -4.06
C VAL A 90 -0.22 -5.17 -4.09
N MET A 91 0.44 -4.84 -2.97
CA MET A 91 1.89 -4.92 -2.85
C MET A 91 2.40 -6.37 -3.02
N ASP A 92 1.77 -7.32 -2.33
CA ASP A 92 2.17 -8.73 -2.37
C ASP A 92 1.99 -9.32 -3.78
N SER A 93 0.89 -9.01 -4.45
CA SER A 93 0.63 -9.44 -5.83
C SER A 93 1.60 -8.79 -6.84
N TYR A 94 1.85 -7.48 -6.71
CA TYR A 94 2.83 -6.78 -7.55
C TYR A 94 4.24 -7.38 -7.43
N LEU A 95 4.68 -7.65 -6.20
CA LEU A 95 6.00 -8.26 -5.92
C LEU A 95 6.05 -9.74 -6.33
N GLY A 96 4.93 -10.45 -6.25
CA GLY A 96 4.74 -11.79 -6.82
C GLY A 96 5.15 -11.82 -8.29
N HIS A 97 4.65 -10.84 -9.06
CA HIS A 97 4.99 -10.68 -10.47
C HIS A 97 6.45 -10.29 -10.74
N TYR A 98 7.04 -9.42 -9.91
CA TYR A 98 8.31 -8.73 -10.18
C TYR A 98 9.48 -9.67 -10.54
N GLY A 99 9.45 -10.92 -10.06
CA GLY A 99 10.27 -12.04 -10.58
C GLY A 99 11.80 -11.92 -10.44
N LYS A 100 12.31 -10.78 -9.99
CA LYS A 100 13.72 -10.42 -9.84
C LYS A 100 14.02 -9.96 -8.42
N LYS A 101 15.32 -9.83 -8.09
CA LYS A 101 15.76 -9.11 -6.87
C LYS A 101 15.35 -7.65 -7.01
N ILE A 102 14.64 -7.14 -6.02
CA ILE A 102 14.20 -5.75 -5.93
C ILE A 102 15.37 -4.88 -5.48
N SER A 103 15.52 -3.68 -6.06
CA SER A 103 16.52 -2.71 -5.61
C SER A 103 15.95 -1.88 -4.45
N PRO A 104 16.80 -1.24 -3.63
CA PRO A 104 16.32 -0.39 -2.55
C PRO A 104 15.46 0.79 -3.04
N GLU A 105 15.81 1.39 -4.17
CA GLU A 105 15.05 2.51 -4.77
C GLU A 105 13.67 2.03 -5.22
N GLU A 106 13.60 0.82 -5.76
CA GLU A 106 12.34 0.19 -6.14
C GLU A 106 11.44 -0.06 -4.93
N VAL A 107 12.01 -0.46 -3.78
CA VAL A 107 11.24 -0.58 -2.54
C VAL A 107 10.58 0.75 -2.16
N ARG A 108 11.34 1.85 -2.14
CA ARG A 108 10.80 3.18 -1.81
C ARG A 108 9.74 3.61 -2.81
N ARG A 109 9.98 3.37 -4.10
CA ARG A 109 9.05 3.68 -5.18
C ARG A 109 7.72 2.94 -5.03
N ILE A 110 7.74 1.63 -4.76
CA ILE A 110 6.52 0.83 -4.56
C ILE A 110 5.73 1.34 -3.35
N VAL A 111 6.41 1.66 -2.26
CA VAL A 111 5.77 2.19 -1.04
C VAL A 111 5.08 3.51 -1.34
N ASN A 112 5.76 4.43 -2.03
CA ASN A 112 5.17 5.69 -2.46
C ASN A 112 3.96 5.47 -3.39
N GLN A 113 4.08 4.59 -4.39
CA GLN A 113 3.02 4.34 -5.37
C GLN A 113 1.77 3.67 -4.79
N ILE A 114 1.91 2.82 -3.76
CA ILE A 114 0.80 2.06 -3.18
C ILE A 114 0.23 2.77 -1.93
N TYR A 115 1.10 3.34 -1.10
CA TYR A 115 0.72 3.93 0.18
C TYR A 115 0.70 5.45 0.18
N GLY A 116 1.32 6.11 -0.80
CA GLY A 116 1.49 7.57 -0.82
C GLY A 116 2.60 8.08 0.12
N ILE A 117 3.42 7.17 0.67
CA ILE A 117 4.41 7.50 1.70
C ILE A 117 5.78 7.72 1.05
N ASP A 118 6.40 8.87 1.33
CA ASP A 118 7.75 9.20 0.89
C ASP A 118 8.77 8.86 1.99
N LEU A 119 9.46 7.73 1.81
CA LEU A 119 10.48 7.25 2.76
C LEU A 119 11.76 8.10 2.73
N ASP A 120 12.07 8.75 1.62
CA ASP A 120 13.23 9.65 1.55
C ASP A 120 12.94 10.90 2.41
N ALA A 121 11.74 11.47 2.31
CA ALA A 121 11.30 12.59 3.17
C ALA A 121 11.28 12.21 4.66
N VAL A 122 10.80 11.01 5.02
CA VAL A 122 10.85 10.54 6.42
C VAL A 122 12.28 10.45 6.94
N SER A 123 13.20 9.96 6.11
CA SER A 123 14.63 9.87 6.47
C SER A 123 15.26 11.25 6.66
N ASP A 124 14.96 12.21 5.78
CA ASP A 124 15.50 13.58 5.85
C ASP A 124 15.04 14.32 7.12
N LEU A 125 13.82 14.04 7.59
CA LEU A 125 13.30 14.56 8.86
C LEU A 125 13.94 13.91 10.10
N GLY A 126 14.70 12.82 9.93
CA GLY A 126 15.18 12.00 11.05
C GLY A 126 14.05 11.34 11.86
N ALA A 127 12.83 11.29 11.30
CA ALA A 127 11.64 10.79 11.98
C ALA A 127 11.60 9.25 11.97
N GLY A 128 10.93 8.64 12.97
CA GLY A 128 10.78 7.19 13.09
C GLY A 128 11.51 6.59 14.30
N ASN A 129 11.85 5.30 14.26
CA ASN A 129 12.47 4.59 15.39
C ASN A 129 13.72 5.31 15.91
N ALA A 130 13.58 5.94 17.08
CA ALA A 130 14.65 6.63 17.81
C ALA A 130 15.44 5.67 18.73
N ASN A 131 14.86 4.52 19.07
CA ASN A 131 15.41 3.53 20.01
C ASN A 131 16.44 2.57 19.38
N GLY A 132 16.95 2.90 18.19
CA GLY A 132 17.84 2.03 17.43
C GLY A 132 17.12 1.09 16.47
N TYR A 133 17.92 0.34 15.71
CA TYR A 133 17.44 -0.64 14.74
C TYR A 133 17.38 -2.04 15.34
N PRO A 134 16.43 -2.89 14.91
CA PRO A 134 16.42 -4.30 15.26
C PRO A 134 17.76 -5.00 14.93
N ASP A 135 18.16 -5.99 15.75
CA ASP A 135 19.42 -6.73 15.60
C ASP A 135 19.63 -7.30 14.19
N GLU A 136 18.56 -7.77 13.55
CA GLU A 136 18.61 -8.31 12.19
C GLU A 136 19.02 -7.25 11.17
N ILE A 137 18.49 -6.03 11.28
CA ILE A 137 18.85 -4.90 10.42
C ILE A 137 20.30 -4.52 10.64
N VAL A 138 20.71 -4.37 11.91
CA VAL A 138 22.10 -4.07 12.28
C VAL A 138 23.05 -5.12 11.69
N LYS A 139 22.71 -6.40 11.79
CA LYS A 139 23.50 -7.50 11.24
C LYS A 139 23.59 -7.43 9.72
N GLY A 140 22.47 -7.21 9.01
CA GLY A 140 22.46 -7.10 7.55
C GLY A 140 23.32 -5.94 7.04
N VAL A 141 23.25 -4.78 7.71
CA VAL A 141 24.10 -3.63 7.39
C VAL A 141 25.58 -3.93 7.62
N LYS A 142 25.93 -4.57 8.74
CA LYS A 142 27.32 -5.02 9.02
C LYS A 142 27.83 -5.98 7.96
N GLU A 143 26.98 -6.90 7.48
CA GLU A 143 27.33 -7.83 6.39
C GLU A 143 27.53 -7.11 5.05
N ALA A 144 26.71 -6.11 4.72
CA ALA A 144 26.84 -5.34 3.48
C ALA A 144 28.14 -4.53 3.41
N LEU A 145 28.58 -4.00 4.55
CA LEU A 145 29.78 -3.18 4.64
C LEU A 145 31.08 -4.00 4.57
N ASP A 146 31.04 -5.34 4.68
CA ASP A 146 32.22 -6.23 4.74
C ASP A 146 33.26 -5.80 5.79
N LEU A 147 32.81 -5.14 6.85
CA LEU A 147 33.66 -4.53 7.85
C LEU A 147 33.39 -5.15 9.22
N HIS A 148 34.28 -6.05 9.65
CA HIS A 148 34.33 -6.62 11.00
C HIS A 148 34.58 -5.58 12.14
N LYS A 149 34.58 -4.26 11.83
CA LYS A 149 34.95 -3.18 12.77
C LYS A 149 33.98 -2.00 12.80
N VAL A 150 32.77 -2.13 12.25
CA VAL A 150 31.74 -1.09 12.40
C VAL A 150 31.06 -1.27 13.76
N ASN A 151 31.20 -0.27 14.65
CA ASN A 151 30.41 -0.19 15.87
C ASN A 151 28.98 0.26 15.54
N GLU A 152 28.03 -0.04 16.41
CA GLU A 152 26.63 0.36 16.22
C GLU A 152 26.46 1.88 16.11
N ASP A 153 27.32 2.66 16.77
CA ASP A 153 27.32 4.11 16.67
C ASP A 153 27.46 4.60 15.22
N TYR A 154 28.26 3.93 14.39
CA TYR A 154 28.38 4.30 12.97
C TYR A 154 27.07 4.07 12.22
N ILE A 155 26.40 2.94 12.46
CA ILE A 155 25.13 2.60 11.81
C ILE A 155 24.04 3.59 12.23
N MET A 156 24.04 4.03 13.49
CA MET A 156 23.12 5.03 14.00
C MET A 156 23.34 6.43 13.41
N ASN A 157 24.52 6.71 12.85
CA ASN A 157 24.82 7.97 12.16
C ASN A 157 24.51 7.94 10.66
N LEU A 158 24.17 6.78 10.10
CA LEU A 158 23.68 6.67 8.74
C LEU A 158 22.23 7.19 8.67
N SER A 159 21.87 7.77 7.53
CA SER A 159 20.47 8.06 7.23
C SER A 159 19.65 6.77 7.18
N LYS A 160 18.35 6.86 7.44
CA LYS A 160 17.45 5.69 7.38
C LYS A 160 17.42 5.07 5.98
N VAL A 161 17.51 5.89 4.93
CA VAL A 161 17.66 5.42 3.55
C VAL A 161 18.95 4.62 3.37
N GLU A 162 20.11 5.11 3.83
CA GLU A 162 21.37 4.37 3.72
C GLU A 162 21.33 3.03 4.47
N VAL A 163 20.71 3.00 5.66
CA VAL A 163 20.50 1.76 6.42
C VAL A 163 19.64 0.78 5.63
N MET A 164 18.55 1.25 5.02
CA MET A 164 17.68 0.41 4.18
C MET A 164 18.43 -0.11 2.95
N ASP A 165 19.18 0.76 2.28
CA ASP A 165 19.91 0.41 1.06
C ASP A 165 20.96 -0.67 1.34
N LEU A 166 21.76 -0.49 2.39
CA LEU A 166 22.73 -1.49 2.83
C LEU A 166 22.06 -2.81 3.22
N TYR A 167 20.96 -2.74 3.98
CA TYR A 167 20.22 -3.94 4.39
C TYR A 167 19.65 -4.71 3.19
N VAL A 168 18.95 -4.03 2.28
CA VAL A 168 18.39 -4.64 1.06
C VAL A 168 19.49 -5.21 0.16
N GLN A 169 20.65 -4.55 0.07
CA GLN A 169 21.81 -5.06 -0.66
C GLN A 169 22.32 -6.38 -0.07
N SER A 170 22.43 -6.47 1.26
CA SER A 170 22.84 -7.70 1.98
C SER A 170 21.89 -8.88 1.76
N PHE A 171 20.61 -8.58 1.46
CA PHE A 171 19.57 -9.59 1.36
C PHE A 171 19.82 -10.49 0.14
N ARG A 172 20.18 -11.74 0.41
CA ARG A 172 20.61 -12.69 -0.65
C ARG A 172 19.46 -13.35 -1.39
N LYS A 173 18.25 -13.30 -0.82
CA LYS A 173 17.03 -13.91 -1.37
C LYS A 173 16.18 -12.86 -2.09
N LYS A 174 15.13 -13.31 -2.77
CA LYS A 174 14.06 -12.41 -3.23
C LYS A 174 13.30 -11.94 -1.99
N MET A 175 13.13 -10.63 -1.81
CA MET A 175 12.27 -10.08 -0.77
C MET A 175 10.81 -10.27 -1.16
N SER A 176 10.02 -10.76 -0.21
CA SER A 176 8.56 -10.78 -0.27
C SER A 176 7.99 -9.45 0.24
N GLY A 177 6.71 -9.18 0.01
CA GLY A 177 6.08 -7.99 0.57
C GLY A 177 6.09 -7.96 2.11
N PRO A 178 5.82 -9.08 2.82
CA PRO A 178 6.01 -9.14 4.27
C PRO A 178 7.43 -8.78 4.74
N ASP A 179 8.47 -9.22 4.01
CA ASP A 179 9.86 -8.84 4.33
C ASP A 179 10.04 -7.32 4.23
N ILE A 180 9.55 -6.71 3.14
CA ILE A 180 9.66 -5.27 2.92
C ILE A 180 8.91 -4.49 4.01
N ARG A 181 7.67 -4.87 4.34
CA ARG A 181 6.89 -4.23 5.40
C ARG A 181 7.58 -4.31 6.75
N THR A 182 8.17 -5.46 7.08
CA THR A 182 8.95 -5.66 8.31
C THR A 182 10.15 -4.73 8.38
N ILE A 183 10.90 -4.60 7.28
CA ILE A 183 12.08 -3.72 7.20
C ILE A 183 11.69 -2.26 7.34
N ILE A 184 10.63 -1.84 6.66
CA ILE A 184 10.13 -0.47 6.72
C ILE A 184 9.70 -0.13 8.14
N ASN A 185 8.97 -1.03 8.80
CA ASN A 185 8.62 -0.83 10.19
C ASN A 185 9.86 -0.75 11.10
N GLY A 186 10.83 -1.66 10.92
CA GLY A 186 12.07 -1.67 11.71
C GLY A 186 12.95 -0.43 11.55
N ILE A 187 13.02 0.14 10.35
CA ILE A 187 13.89 1.29 10.05
C ILE A 187 13.17 2.62 10.28
N PHE A 188 11.95 2.75 9.76
CA PHE A 188 11.18 4.00 9.71
C PHE A 188 10.10 4.10 10.78
N GLY A 189 9.78 3.01 11.49
CA GLY A 189 8.66 2.98 12.45
C GLY A 189 7.30 3.10 11.77
N ILE A 190 7.18 2.64 10.52
CA ILE A 190 5.96 2.75 9.72
C ILE A 190 5.34 1.36 9.56
N ASN A 191 4.19 1.17 10.19
CA ASN A 191 3.43 -0.07 10.13
C ASN A 191 2.50 -0.11 8.91
N LEU A 192 3.03 -0.55 7.76
CA LEU A 192 2.27 -0.62 6.50
C LEU A 192 1.07 -1.58 6.57
N ASP A 193 1.17 -2.68 7.33
CA ASP A 193 0.04 -3.60 7.54
C ASP A 193 -1.10 -2.88 8.29
N GLY A 194 -0.77 -2.15 9.35
CA GLY A 194 -1.74 -1.34 10.10
C GLY A 194 -2.37 -0.22 9.26
N ILE A 195 -1.55 0.48 8.46
CA ILE A 195 -2.01 1.56 7.57
C ILE A 195 -2.96 1.01 6.51
N SER A 196 -2.69 -0.16 5.93
CA SER A 196 -3.60 -0.80 4.98
C SER A 196 -4.95 -1.14 5.61
N GLY A 197 -5.00 -1.36 6.93
CA GLY A 197 -6.23 -1.63 7.67
C GLY A 197 -7.08 -0.40 7.96
N LEU A 198 -6.58 0.82 7.71
CA LEU A 198 -7.32 2.06 7.92
C LEU A 198 -8.29 2.38 6.77
N GLU A 199 -8.13 1.75 5.62
CA GLU A 199 -8.99 1.97 4.46
C GLU A 199 -10.46 1.65 4.79
N GLY A 200 -11.35 2.64 4.56
CA GLY A 200 -12.77 2.49 4.84
C GLY A 200 -13.14 2.48 6.34
N THR A 201 -12.20 2.83 7.22
CA THR A 201 -12.48 2.93 8.66
C THR A 201 -13.05 4.29 9.09
N GLY A 202 -12.99 5.29 8.21
CA GLY A 202 -13.39 6.66 8.51
C GLY A 202 -12.33 7.44 9.30
N VAL A 203 -11.07 6.99 9.29
CA VAL A 203 -9.96 7.58 10.05
C VAL A 203 -8.78 7.87 9.13
N SER A 204 -8.42 9.14 9.02
CA SER A 204 -7.16 9.57 8.40
C SER A 204 -6.03 9.56 9.42
N LEU A 205 -4.81 9.33 8.93
CA LEU A 205 -3.58 9.38 9.71
C LEU A 205 -2.59 10.36 9.07
N PHE A 206 -2.27 11.42 9.80
CA PHE A 206 -1.19 12.33 9.49
C PHE A 206 -0.03 12.08 10.46
N SER A 207 1.17 11.85 9.94
CA SER A 207 2.34 11.55 10.76
C SER A 207 3.60 11.87 9.98
N LYS A 208 4.66 12.30 10.68
CA LYS A 208 5.97 12.60 10.06
C LYS A 208 5.84 13.63 8.92
N GLU A 209 5.05 14.67 9.16
CA GLU A 209 4.76 15.78 8.24
C GLU A 209 4.16 15.37 6.88
N GLN A 210 3.46 14.23 6.84
CA GLN A 210 2.77 13.80 5.62
C GLN A 210 1.49 13.01 5.92
N TRP A 211 0.61 12.97 4.94
CA TRP A 211 -0.55 12.06 4.96
C TRP A 211 -0.06 10.63 4.76
N ILE A 212 -0.22 9.82 5.81
CA ILE A 212 0.07 8.38 5.77
C ILE A 212 -1.14 7.61 5.27
N SER A 213 -2.33 8.07 5.65
CA SER A 213 -3.62 7.54 5.20
C SER A 213 -4.63 8.67 5.16
N GLN A 214 -5.31 8.85 4.03
CA GLN A 214 -6.38 9.84 3.88
C GLN A 214 -7.33 9.39 2.78
N TYR A 215 -8.62 9.40 3.07
CA TYR A 215 -9.69 9.09 2.12
C TYR A 215 -10.76 10.18 2.17
N GLU A 216 -11.49 10.37 1.07
CA GLU A 216 -12.44 11.48 0.90
C GLU A 216 -13.53 11.54 1.98
N ARG A 217 -13.91 10.38 2.53
CA ARG A 217 -15.00 10.23 3.51
C ARG A 217 -14.49 9.88 4.90
N ASP A 218 -13.19 10.06 5.15
CA ASP A 218 -12.70 9.95 6.51
C ASP A 218 -13.34 11.02 7.39
N LEU A 219 -13.67 10.65 8.62
CA LEU A 219 -14.44 11.45 9.55
C LEU A 219 -13.54 12.17 10.57
N PHE A 220 -12.46 11.50 10.98
CA PHE A 220 -11.55 12.00 12.00
C PHE A 220 -10.11 11.87 11.53
N VAL A 221 -9.27 12.81 11.93
CA VAL A 221 -7.82 12.77 11.72
C VAL A 221 -7.15 12.41 13.03
N VAL A 222 -6.28 11.41 12.99
CA VAL A 222 -5.23 11.21 14.00
C VAL A 222 -3.96 11.84 13.48
N HIS A 223 -3.43 12.80 14.22
CA HIS A 223 -2.20 13.49 13.89
C HIS A 223 -1.15 13.13 14.94
N THR A 224 0.02 12.64 14.51
CA THR A 224 1.18 12.45 15.40
C THR A 224 2.29 13.43 15.05
N GLY A 225 2.93 13.99 16.07
CA GLY A 225 4.09 14.84 15.88
C GLY A 225 5.29 14.06 15.33
N ILE A 226 6.32 14.79 14.88
CA ILE A 226 7.50 14.23 14.19
C ILE A 226 8.20 13.13 14.99
N THR A 227 8.31 13.33 16.31
CA THR A 227 8.97 12.40 17.23
C THR A 227 8.02 11.35 17.82
N ASP A 228 6.77 11.33 17.35
CA ASP A 228 5.68 10.49 17.88
C ASP A 228 5.50 10.64 19.40
N VAL A 229 5.86 11.80 19.99
CA VAL A 229 5.73 12.08 21.44
C VAL A 229 4.31 12.51 21.78
N ASP A 230 3.66 13.14 20.80
CA ASP A 230 2.35 13.75 20.91
C ASP A 230 1.42 13.28 19.80
N VAL A 231 0.15 13.15 20.17
CA VAL A 231 -0.94 12.69 19.33
C VAL A 231 -2.14 13.58 19.58
N TRP A 232 -2.79 14.04 18.52
CA TRP A 232 -4.07 14.73 18.63
C TRP A 232 -5.10 14.27 17.62
N VAL A 233 -6.36 14.46 17.98
CA VAL A 233 -7.52 14.00 17.22
C VAL A 233 -8.47 15.15 16.98
N TYR A 234 -8.89 15.33 15.73
CA TYR A 234 -9.79 16.40 15.30
C TYR A 234 -10.70 15.93 14.15
N PRO A 235 -11.87 16.57 13.94
CA PRO A 235 -12.77 16.21 12.86
C PRO A 235 -12.21 16.62 11.48
N THR A 236 -12.59 15.90 10.44
CA THR A 236 -12.32 16.30 9.05
C THR A 236 -13.33 17.34 8.57
N ASP A 237 -12.99 18.05 7.50
CA ASP A 237 -13.93 18.90 6.77
C ASP A 237 -15.18 18.13 6.31
N TYR A 238 -14.98 16.87 5.88
CA TYR A 238 -16.08 16.01 5.46
C TYR A 238 -17.07 15.76 6.60
N PHE A 239 -16.57 15.40 7.80
CA PHE A 239 -17.42 15.22 8.98
C PHE A 239 -18.18 16.50 9.34
N THR A 240 -17.49 17.64 9.35
CA THR A 240 -18.12 18.93 9.68
C THR A 240 -19.20 19.31 8.68
N GLN A 241 -18.99 19.08 7.38
CA GLN A 241 -19.99 19.36 6.34
C GLN A 241 -21.25 18.51 6.48
N HIS A 242 -21.12 17.25 6.90
CA HIS A 242 -22.25 16.32 6.98
C HIS A 242 -22.99 16.36 8.32
N THR A 243 -22.31 16.74 9.39
CA THR A 243 -22.90 16.77 10.75
C THR A 243 -23.17 18.18 11.27
N GLY A 244 -22.50 19.20 10.72
CA GLY A 244 -22.48 20.56 11.26
C GLY A 244 -21.61 20.73 12.51
N LEU A 245 -20.92 19.69 12.97
CA LEU A 245 -20.07 19.72 14.17
C LEU A 245 -18.63 20.11 13.79
N THR A 246 -18.13 21.15 14.45
CA THR A 246 -16.73 21.63 14.30
C THR A 246 -15.79 21.01 15.35
N GLU A 247 -16.36 20.36 16.37
CA GLU A 247 -15.63 19.65 17.42
C GLU A 247 -15.88 18.14 17.34
N LEU A 248 -15.05 17.35 18.04
CA LEU A 248 -15.31 15.92 18.17
C LEU A 248 -16.66 15.68 18.87
N PRO A 249 -17.44 14.68 18.44
CA PRO A 249 -18.70 14.34 19.10
C PRO A 249 -18.46 13.83 20.53
N LEU A 250 -19.43 14.05 21.42
CA LEU A 250 -19.28 13.79 22.86
C LEU A 250 -18.85 12.35 23.15
N GLU A 251 -19.38 11.39 22.42
CA GLU A 251 -19.07 9.97 22.53
C GLU A 251 -17.58 9.70 22.26
N LEU A 252 -17.00 10.37 21.25
CA LEU A 252 -15.58 10.28 20.95
C LEU A 252 -14.74 10.99 21.99
N GLN A 253 -15.17 12.16 22.46
CA GLN A 253 -14.49 12.89 23.53
C GLN A 253 -14.38 12.03 24.80
N GLU A 254 -15.47 11.39 25.22
CA GLU A 254 -15.50 10.51 26.39
C GLU A 254 -14.61 9.28 26.20
N ALA A 255 -14.67 8.64 25.04
CA ALA A 255 -13.85 7.49 24.71
C ALA A 255 -12.35 7.83 24.75
N LEU A 256 -11.95 8.98 24.20
CA LEU A 256 -10.56 9.46 24.24
C LEU A 256 -10.11 9.83 25.66
N LYS A 257 -10.96 10.49 26.46
CA LYS A 257 -10.67 10.79 27.88
C LYS A 257 -10.39 9.52 28.69
N ASN A 258 -11.14 8.45 28.42
CA ASN A 258 -10.98 7.17 29.13
C ASN A 258 -9.63 6.50 28.88
N ILE A 259 -8.96 6.82 27.77
CA ILE A 259 -7.62 6.32 27.46
C ILE A 259 -6.52 7.36 27.73
N GLY A 260 -6.84 8.50 28.33
CA GLY A 260 -5.87 9.48 28.82
C GLY A 260 -5.70 10.74 27.99
N PHE A 261 -6.50 10.95 26.93
CA PHE A 261 -6.50 12.22 26.20
C PHE A 261 -7.17 13.32 27.03
N SER A 262 -6.76 14.56 26.78
CA SER A 262 -7.38 15.74 27.33
C SER A 262 -7.53 16.81 26.25
N TYR A 263 -8.49 17.70 26.39
CA TYR A 263 -8.62 18.82 25.46
C TYR A 263 -7.48 19.82 25.71
N ASN A 264 -6.79 20.22 24.64
CA ASN A 264 -5.72 21.21 24.68
C ASN A 264 -6.15 22.44 23.86
N GLU A 265 -6.23 23.59 24.52
CA GLU A 265 -6.66 24.87 23.92
C GLU A 265 -5.65 25.42 22.90
N GLU A 266 -4.35 25.09 23.01
CA GLU A 266 -3.32 25.61 22.10
C GLU A 266 -3.42 24.99 20.71
N VAL A 267 -3.81 23.71 20.63
CA VAL A 267 -3.99 22.96 19.38
C VAL A 267 -5.47 22.74 19.03
N GLU A 268 -6.38 23.28 19.84
CA GLU A 268 -7.84 23.18 19.71
C GLU A 268 -8.35 21.75 19.48
N ALA A 269 -7.69 20.74 20.07
CA ALA A 269 -7.93 19.33 19.79
C ALA A 269 -7.81 18.44 21.03
N PHE A 270 -8.31 17.21 20.93
CA PHE A 270 -8.05 16.18 21.93
C PHE A 270 -6.62 15.70 21.77
N TYR A 271 -5.83 15.89 22.82
CA TYR A 271 -4.38 15.75 22.81
C TYR A 271 -3.91 14.75 23.86
N TYR A 272 -2.88 13.99 23.51
CA TYR A 272 -2.12 13.13 24.40
C TYR A 272 -0.62 13.33 24.14
N SER A 273 0.14 13.41 25.22
CA SER A 273 1.60 13.34 25.21
C SER A 273 2.07 12.37 26.27
N HIS A 274 3.09 11.58 25.98
CA HIS A 274 3.64 10.67 26.99
C HIS A 274 4.19 11.46 28.21
N PRO A 275 3.85 11.11 29.46
CA PRO A 275 4.22 11.91 30.64
C PRO A 275 5.73 12.11 30.84
N THR A 276 6.55 11.20 30.31
CA THR A 276 8.01 11.25 30.38
C THR A 276 8.65 12.01 29.21
N GLY A 277 7.85 12.45 28.23
CA GLY A 277 8.35 13.04 26.97
C GLY A 277 8.92 12.01 25.99
N GLU A 278 8.76 10.71 26.27
CA GLU A 278 9.14 9.63 25.37
C GLU A 278 8.13 9.46 24.22
N SER A 279 8.53 8.73 23.18
CA SER A 279 7.62 8.37 22.09
C SER A 279 6.45 7.54 22.62
N VAL A 280 5.25 7.82 22.11
CA VAL A 280 4.04 7.08 22.43
C VAL A 280 4.20 5.62 22.01
N PRO A 281 4.00 4.64 22.92
CA PRO A 281 4.13 3.23 22.59
C PRO A 281 3.16 2.80 21.49
N ASP A 282 3.59 1.87 20.63
CA ASP A 282 2.77 1.40 19.52
C ASP A 282 1.44 0.76 19.96
N ASP A 283 1.43 0.06 21.11
CA ASP A 283 0.20 -0.50 21.69
C ASP A 283 -0.82 0.61 22.03
N PHE A 284 -0.35 1.77 22.50
CA PHE A 284 -1.20 2.92 22.78
C PHE A 284 -1.71 3.58 21.49
N LYS A 285 -0.87 3.68 20.44
CA LYS A 285 -1.31 4.13 19.11
C LYS A 285 -2.40 3.20 18.55
N GLY A 286 -2.20 1.89 18.68
CA GLY A 286 -3.18 0.87 18.31
C GLY A 286 -4.49 1.01 19.09
N GLN A 287 -4.42 1.23 20.41
CA GLN A 287 -5.59 1.49 21.26
C GLN A 287 -6.32 2.76 20.84
N THR A 288 -5.59 3.83 20.52
CA THR A 288 -6.16 5.11 20.08
C THR A 288 -6.96 4.94 18.79
N LEU A 289 -6.33 4.35 17.75
CA LEU A 289 -7.00 4.07 16.48
C LEU A 289 -8.21 3.15 16.67
N GLY A 290 -8.05 2.05 17.42
CA GLY A 290 -9.16 1.13 17.70
C GLY A 290 -10.33 1.78 18.42
N THR A 291 -10.06 2.72 19.33
CA THR A 291 -11.08 3.49 20.05
C THR A 291 -11.87 4.38 19.10
N ILE A 292 -11.19 5.11 18.22
CA ILE A 292 -11.84 5.99 17.23
C ILE A 292 -12.66 5.17 16.24
N ILE A 293 -12.08 4.09 15.71
CA ILE A 293 -12.76 3.18 14.77
C ILE A 293 -14.03 2.59 15.39
N ALA A 294 -13.98 2.19 16.66
CA ALA A 294 -15.16 1.68 17.36
C ALA A 294 -16.28 2.72 17.46
N VAL A 295 -15.94 3.99 17.71
CA VAL A 295 -16.92 5.09 17.74
C VAL A 295 -17.48 5.34 16.34
N VAL A 296 -16.63 5.39 15.30
CA VAL A 296 -17.07 5.52 13.91
C VAL A 296 -18.07 4.43 13.56
N HIS A 297 -17.73 3.17 13.82
CA HIS A 297 -18.60 2.04 13.50
C HIS A 297 -19.92 2.04 14.28
N THR A 298 -19.92 2.54 15.52
CA THR A 298 -21.13 2.53 16.36
C THR A 298 -22.09 3.66 16.01
N TYR A 299 -21.57 4.85 15.69
CA TYR A 299 -22.37 6.07 15.60
C TYR A 299 -22.39 6.72 14.22
N TYR A 300 -21.42 6.41 13.35
CA TYR A 300 -21.18 7.12 12.09
C TYR A 300 -20.94 6.20 10.88
N GLU A 301 -21.29 4.92 10.97
CA GLU A 301 -21.10 3.93 9.91
C GLU A 301 -21.76 4.35 8.58
N GLU A 302 -22.89 5.05 8.64
CA GLU A 302 -23.66 5.50 7.48
C GLU A 302 -23.05 6.74 6.79
N LEU A 303 -22.02 7.36 7.38
CA LEU A 303 -21.35 8.54 6.82
C LEU A 303 -20.08 8.20 6.03
N LYS A 304 -19.59 6.97 6.07
CA LYS A 304 -18.40 6.55 5.32
C LYS A 304 -18.78 5.86 3.99
#